data_AF-B0VFE5-F1
#
_entry.id   AF-B0VFE5-F1
#
_cell.length_a   1.000
_cell.length_b   1.000
_cell.length_c   1.000
_cell.angle_alpha   90.00
_cell.angle_beta   90.00
_cell.angle_gamma   90.00
#
_symmetry.space_group_name_H-M   'P 1'
#
loop_
_entity.id
_entity.type
_entity.pdbx_description
1 polymer ?
#
loop_
_entity_poly.entity_id
_entity_poly.type
_entity_poly.pdbx_seq_one_letter_code
_entity_poly.pdbx_strand_id
1 'polypeptide(L)'
;MEAQQILLLILSIIIIGTTIIVGITLYKDQAYTANKTALVAEAQNYGKRITKYCQDLASLKKDNLQSASVDTTKLIKYLGWEGNFIKTEAGTFNITAVSDSSVIITGYAKAKKNGKSPKVVVTVTFPEGKMELRESDLVTK
;
A
#
# COMPACT_ATOMS: atom_id res chain seq x y z
N MET A 1 -10.50 2.10 -59.27
CA MET A 1 -10.71 2.97 -58.10
C MET A 1 -11.18 2.21 -56.86
N GLU A 2 -11.98 1.14 -56.99
CA GLU A 2 -12.50 0.36 -55.84
C GLU A 2 -11.42 -0.40 -55.04
N ALA A 3 -10.39 -0.97 -55.68
CA ALA A 3 -9.33 -1.70 -54.97
C ALA A 3 -8.53 -0.84 -53.97
N GLN A 4 -8.32 0.45 -54.28
CA GLN A 4 -7.58 1.36 -53.42
C GLN A 4 -8.39 1.77 -52.18
N GLN A 5 -9.72 1.87 -52.32
CA GLN A 5 -10.61 2.13 -51.18
C GLN A 5 -10.66 0.92 -50.23
N ILE A 6 -10.71 -0.29 -50.78
CA ILE A 6 -10.67 -1.53 -49.98
C ILE A 6 -9.34 -1.65 -49.23
N LEU A 7 -8.22 -1.33 -49.88
CA LEU A 7 -6.89 -1.36 -49.25
C LEU A 7 -6.78 -0.38 -48.07
N LEU A 8 -7.28 0.84 -48.23
CA LEU A 8 -7.28 1.85 -47.16
C LEU A 8 -8.16 1.43 -45.97
N LEU A 9 -9.29 0.78 -46.25
CA LEU A 9 -10.17 0.26 -45.21
C LEU A 9 -9.49 -0.82 -44.38
N ILE A 10 -8.80 -1.76 -45.03
CA ILE A 10 -8.04 -2.82 -44.35
C ILE A 10 -6.92 -2.22 -43.49
N LEU A 11 -6.16 -1.28 -44.04
CA LEU A 11 -5.08 -0.60 -43.32
C LEU A 11 -5.61 0.10 -42.05
N SER A 12 -6.76 0.75 -42.14
CA SER A 12 -7.39 1.44 -41.01
C SER A 12 -7.75 0.46 -39.88
N ILE A 13 -8.30 -0.71 -40.21
CA ILE A 13 -8.69 -1.73 -39.23
C ILE A 13 -7.47 -2.33 -38.53
N ILE A 14 -6.37 -2.53 -39.25
CA ILE A 14 -5.11 -3.04 -38.67
C ILE A 14 -4.58 -2.06 -37.61
N ILE A 15 -4.60 -0.76 -37.90
CA ILE A 15 -4.15 0.28 -36.97
C ILE A 15 -5.03 0.32 -35.71
N ILE A 16 -6.35 0.26 -35.87
CA ILE A 16 -7.29 0.25 -34.73
C ILE A 16 -7.06 -0.97 -33.84
N GLY A 17 -6.86 -2.16 -34.44
CA GLY A 17 -6.63 -3.40 -33.71
C GLY A 17 -5.40 -3.34 -32.79
N THR A 18 -4.27 -2.82 -33.30
CA THR A 18 -3.04 -2.69 -32.51
C THR A 18 -3.17 -1.63 -31.40
N THR A 19 -3.87 -0.52 -31.68
CA THR A 19 -4.05 0.58 -30.73
C THR A 19 -4.85 0.16 -29.50
N ILE A 20 -5.89 -0.67 -29.68
CA ILE A 20 -6.71 -1.17 -28.57
C ILE A 20 -5.86 -1.99 -27.58
N ILE A 21 -4.97 -2.86 -28.09
CA ILE A 21 -4.11 -3.72 -27.26
C ILE A 21 -3.14 -2.88 -26.42
N VAL A 22 -2.49 -1.89 -27.05
CA VAL A 22 -1.58 -0.98 -26.36
C VAL A 22 -2.33 -0.13 -25.33
N GLY A 23 -3.51 0.40 -25.70
CA GLY A 23 -4.36 1.18 -24.80
C GLY A 23 -4.79 0.41 -23.55
N ILE A 24 -5.19 -0.86 -23.70
CA ILE A 24 -5.54 -1.74 -22.57
C ILE A 24 -4.32 -1.97 -21.67
N THR A 25 -3.14 -2.18 -22.25
CA THR A 25 -1.89 -2.38 -21.49
C THR A 25 -1.55 -1.14 -20.67
N LEU A 26 -1.60 0.05 -21.29
CA LEU A 26 -1.32 1.32 -20.63
C LEU A 26 -2.32 1.61 -19.50
N TYR A 27 -3.61 1.32 -19.70
CA TYR A 27 -4.63 1.48 -18.67
C TYR A 27 -4.37 0.58 -17.45
N LYS A 28 -4.01 -0.69 -17.67
CA LYS A 28 -3.66 -1.61 -16.57
C LYS A 28 -2.42 -1.15 -15.81
N ASP A 29 -1.44 -0.61 -16.51
CA ASP A 29 -0.21 -0.09 -15.91
C ASP A 29 -0.44 1.18 -15.09
N GLN A 30 -1.32 2.07 -15.57
CA GLN A 30 -1.73 3.26 -14.85
C GLN A 30 -2.50 2.89 -13.57
N ALA A 31 -3.46 1.96 -13.68
CA ALA A 31 -4.21 1.48 -12.52
C ALA A 31 -3.32 0.83 -11.46
N TYR A 32 -2.32 0.04 -11.88
CA TYR A 32 -1.33 -0.56 -10.99
C TYR A 32 -0.49 0.50 -10.27
N THR A 33 0.04 1.48 -11.01
CA THR A 33 0.87 2.54 -10.46
C THR A 33 0.09 3.43 -9.49
N ALA A 34 -1.15 3.80 -9.85
CA ALA A 34 -2.02 4.59 -8.99
C ALA A 34 -2.35 3.86 -7.67
N ASN A 35 -2.66 2.56 -7.75
CA ASN A 35 -2.94 1.75 -6.55
C ASN A 35 -1.69 1.60 -5.67
N LYS A 36 -0.50 1.42 -6.27
CA LYS A 36 0.76 1.41 -5.54
C LYS A 36 1.01 2.73 -4.79
N THR A 37 0.84 3.86 -5.46
CA THR A 37 1.01 5.19 -4.84
C THR A 37 0.01 5.42 -3.71
N ALA A 38 -1.26 5.04 -3.92
CA ALA A 38 -2.28 5.13 -2.87
C ALA A 38 -1.93 4.27 -1.65
N LEU A 39 -1.44 3.05 -1.88
CA LEU A 39 -1.01 2.14 -0.81
C LEU A 39 0.13 2.75 0.02
N VAL A 40 1.14 3.30 -0.64
CA VAL A 40 2.29 3.93 0.05
C VAL A 40 1.84 5.17 0.84
N ALA A 41 1.00 6.02 0.26
CA ALA A 41 0.48 7.21 0.94
C ALA A 41 -0.31 6.86 2.21
N GLU A 42 -1.16 5.84 2.13
CA GLU A 42 -1.94 5.36 3.27
C GLU A 42 -1.05 4.66 4.32
N ALA A 43 -0.06 3.87 3.88
CA ALA A 43 0.95 3.28 4.76
C ALA A 43 1.72 4.35 5.54
N GLN A 44 2.09 5.45 4.87
CA GLN A 44 2.75 6.58 5.52
C GLN A 44 1.86 7.25 6.55
N ASN A 45 0.56 7.41 6.25
CA ASN A 45 -0.39 7.95 7.20
C ASN A 45 -0.49 7.08 8.46
N TYR A 46 -0.60 5.75 8.31
CA TYR A 46 -0.59 4.85 9.45
C TYR A 46 0.73 4.90 10.22
N GLY A 47 1.89 4.89 9.53
CA GLY A 47 3.20 5.03 10.17
C GLY A 47 3.33 6.29 11.03
N LYS A 48 2.85 7.44 10.54
CA LYS A 48 2.82 8.70 11.30
C LYS A 48 1.92 8.61 12.54
N ARG A 49 0.73 8.02 12.41
CA ARG A 49 -0.18 7.81 13.54
C ARG A 49 0.42 6.91 14.62
N ILE A 50 1.09 5.83 14.22
CA ILE A 50 1.78 4.91 15.13
C ILE A 50 2.97 5.60 15.80
N THR A 51 3.76 6.35 15.04
CA THR A 51 4.89 7.11 15.56
C THR A 51 4.43 8.09 16.64
N LYS A 52 3.34 8.84 16.37
CA LYS A 52 2.74 9.74 17.34
C LYS A 52 2.23 9.01 18.58
N TYR A 53 1.46 7.94 18.40
CA TYR A 53 0.93 7.13 19.50
C TYR A 53 2.04 6.68 20.46
N CYS A 54 3.16 6.22 19.92
CA CYS A 54 4.24 5.73 20.74
C CYS A 54 5.14 6.84 21.32
N GLN A 55 5.23 8.01 20.68
CA GLN A 55 5.81 9.21 21.29
C GLN A 55 4.97 9.68 22.48
N ASP A 56 3.64 9.64 22.37
CA ASP A 56 2.72 9.94 23.46
C ASP A 56 2.92 8.94 24.63
N LEU A 57 3.01 7.63 24.33
CA LEU A 57 3.31 6.59 25.34
C LEU A 57 4.69 6.79 26.01
N ALA A 58 5.72 7.13 25.23
CA ALA A 58 7.05 7.39 25.76
C ALA A 58 7.06 8.61 26.70
N SER A 59 6.26 9.63 26.38
CA SER A 59 6.09 10.83 27.22
C SER A 59 5.40 10.49 28.55
N LEU A 60 4.36 9.66 28.53
CA LEU A 60 3.67 9.17 29.74
C LEU A 60 4.59 8.32 30.63
N LYS A 61 5.42 7.46 30.01
CA LYS A 61 6.41 6.65 30.73
C LYS A 61 7.43 7.51 31.46
N LYS A 62 7.86 8.61 30.85
CA LYS A 62 8.80 9.57 31.45
C LYS A 62 8.23 10.23 32.70
N ASP A 63 6.90 10.34 32.79
CA ASP A 63 6.17 10.93 33.92
C ASP A 63 5.84 9.90 35.03
N ASN A 64 6.44 8.70 35.00
CA ASN A 64 6.19 7.59 35.94
C ASN A 64 4.71 7.12 36.04
N LEU A 65 3.87 7.52 35.09
CA LEU A 65 2.47 7.12 35.00
C LEU A 65 2.34 5.74 34.31
N GLN A 66 2.70 4.69 35.06
CA GLN A 66 2.46 3.27 34.73
C GLN A 66 3.14 2.74 33.45
N SER A 67 3.20 1.42 33.30
CA SER A 67 3.86 0.69 32.20
C SER A 67 3.23 1.00 30.83
N ALA A 68 3.60 2.14 30.23
CA ALA A 68 3.25 2.49 28.87
C ALA A 68 4.07 1.63 27.89
N SER A 69 3.62 0.39 27.69
CA SER A 69 4.05 -0.51 26.62
C SER A 69 3.03 -0.47 25.47
N VAL A 70 3.51 -0.75 24.26
CA VAL A 70 2.69 -0.81 23.05
C VAL A 70 1.88 -2.10 23.07
N ASP A 71 0.60 -1.99 23.39
CA ASP A 71 -0.35 -3.10 23.33
C ASP A 71 -1.07 -3.11 21.97
N THR A 72 -1.10 -4.28 21.32
CA THR A 72 -1.73 -4.44 19.99
C THR A 72 -3.20 -4.06 19.99
N THR A 73 -3.95 -4.36 21.06
CA THR A 73 -5.39 -4.04 21.15
C THR A 73 -5.61 -2.54 21.28
N LYS A 74 -4.81 -1.87 22.11
CA LYS A 74 -4.85 -0.40 22.25
C LYS A 74 -4.43 0.29 20.97
N LEU A 75 -3.44 -0.25 20.27
CA LEU A 75 -3.00 0.26 18.97
C LEU A 75 -4.09 0.13 17.91
N ILE A 76 -4.72 -1.05 17.80
CA ILE A 76 -5.87 -1.30 16.88
C ILE A 76 -6.97 -0.27 17.14
N LYS A 77 -7.34 -0.07 18.41
CA LYS A 77 -8.36 0.91 18.81
C LYS A 77 -7.95 2.35 18.46
N TYR A 78 -6.69 2.73 18.70
CA TYR A 78 -6.16 4.05 18.35
C TYR A 78 -6.14 4.29 16.84
N LEU A 79 -5.83 3.24 16.06
CA LEU A 79 -5.87 3.27 14.60
C LEU A 79 -7.31 3.30 14.05
N GLY A 80 -8.31 2.97 14.87
CA GLY A 80 -9.71 2.88 14.48
C GLY A 80 -9.99 1.64 13.64
N TRP A 81 -9.20 0.58 13.82
CA TRP A 81 -9.38 -0.68 13.12
C TRP A 81 -10.29 -1.61 13.93
N GLU A 82 -11.09 -2.41 13.25
CA GLU A 82 -11.98 -3.39 13.89
C GLU A 82 -11.25 -4.69 14.26
N GLY A 83 -10.01 -4.87 13.79
CA GLY A 83 -9.18 -6.02 14.08
C GLY A 83 -7.72 -5.79 13.71
N ASN A 84 -6.96 -6.88 13.61
CA ASN A 84 -5.53 -6.81 13.28
C ASN A 84 -5.24 -6.41 11.81
N PHE A 85 -6.30 -6.21 11.03
CA PHE A 85 -6.23 -5.80 9.65
C PHE A 85 -7.35 -4.82 9.31
N ILE A 86 -7.13 -4.05 8.24
CA ILE A 86 -8.14 -3.20 7.62
C ILE A 86 -8.06 -3.35 6.11
N LYS A 87 -9.22 -3.29 5.45
CA LYS A 87 -9.34 -3.26 3.99
C LYS A 87 -9.73 -1.87 3.57
N THR A 88 -9.01 -1.33 2.60
CA THR A 88 -9.19 0.01 2.04
C THR A 88 -9.25 -0.09 0.52
N GLU A 89 -9.52 1.02 -0.16
CA GLU A 89 -9.48 1.04 -1.63
C GLU A 89 -8.07 0.81 -2.19
N ALA A 90 -7.04 1.22 -1.43
CA ALA A 90 -5.65 1.02 -1.79
C ALA A 90 -5.21 -0.44 -1.61
N GLY A 91 -5.68 -1.12 -0.56
CA GLY A 91 -5.27 -2.49 -0.29
C GLY A 91 -5.71 -3.04 1.06
N THR A 92 -5.00 -4.06 1.54
CA THR A 92 -5.20 -4.60 2.88
C THR A 92 -3.97 -4.33 3.72
N PHE A 93 -4.15 -3.69 4.88
CA PHE A 93 -3.09 -3.44 5.85
C PHE A 93 -3.26 -4.38 7.03
N ASN A 94 -2.16 -4.93 7.53
CA ASN A 94 -2.12 -5.85 8.66
C ASN A 94 -1.02 -5.42 9.62
N ILE A 95 -1.27 -5.48 10.92
CA ILE A 95 -0.19 -5.36 11.90
C ILE A 95 0.48 -6.73 11.99
N THR A 96 1.73 -6.80 11.55
CA THR A 96 2.50 -8.04 11.43
C THR A 96 3.38 -8.31 12.64
N ALA A 97 3.80 -7.28 13.36
CA ALA A 97 4.53 -7.44 14.60
C ALA A 97 4.32 -6.22 15.50
N VAL A 98 4.21 -6.47 16.80
CA VAL A 98 4.22 -5.46 17.87
C VAL A 98 5.17 -5.94 18.94
N SER A 99 6.05 -5.07 19.38
CA SER A 99 7.03 -5.31 20.44
C SER A 99 7.26 -4.02 21.23
N ASP A 100 7.93 -4.11 22.37
CA ASP A 100 8.26 -2.96 23.20
C ASP A 100 9.15 -1.91 22.51
N SER A 101 9.85 -2.32 21.43
CA SER A 101 10.79 -1.48 20.70
C SER A 101 10.39 -1.20 19.25
N SER A 102 9.39 -1.90 18.71
CA SER A 102 8.98 -1.70 17.32
C SER A 102 7.55 -2.14 17.01
N VAL A 103 6.94 -1.48 16.04
CA VAL A 103 5.66 -1.85 15.42
C VAL A 103 5.87 -1.99 13.92
N ILE A 104 5.41 -3.10 13.35
CA ILE A 104 5.51 -3.39 11.92
C ILE A 104 4.11 -3.55 11.35
N ILE A 105 3.77 -2.72 10.36
CA ILE A 105 2.56 -2.85 9.55
C ILE A 105 2.95 -3.23 8.12
N THR A 106 2.25 -4.22 7.58
CA THR A 106 2.39 -4.63 6.18
C THR A 106 1.11 -4.36 5.41
N GLY A 107 1.22 -3.58 4.34
CA GLY A 107 0.18 -3.32 3.34
C GLY A 107 0.38 -4.14 2.08
N TYR A 108 -0.73 -4.62 1.50
CA TYR A 108 -0.78 -5.34 0.24
C TYR A 108 -1.75 -4.63 -0.70
N ALA A 109 -1.28 -4.18 -1.86
CA ALA A 109 -2.13 -3.54 -2.87
C ALA A 109 -3.09 -4.54 -3.50
N LYS A 110 -4.28 -4.05 -3.86
CA LYS A 110 -5.29 -4.84 -4.56
C LYS A 110 -4.90 -5.11 -6.02
N ALA A 111 -4.18 -4.17 -6.65
CA ALA A 111 -3.76 -4.31 -8.03
C ALA A 111 -2.66 -5.39 -8.19
N LYS A 112 -2.72 -6.11 -9.31
CA LYS A 112 -1.73 -7.12 -9.71
C LYS A 112 -1.16 -6.78 -11.07
N LYS A 113 0.15 -6.87 -11.22
CA LYS A 113 0.85 -6.82 -12.50
C LYS A 113 1.73 -8.06 -12.63
N ASN A 114 1.51 -8.84 -13.69
CA ASN A 114 2.29 -10.05 -13.96
C ASN A 114 2.34 -11.05 -12.77
N GLY A 115 1.21 -11.26 -12.09
CA GLY A 115 1.14 -12.12 -10.90
C GLY A 115 1.77 -11.53 -9.63
N LYS A 116 2.28 -10.29 -9.68
CA LYS A 116 2.86 -9.59 -8.53
C LYS A 116 1.92 -8.53 -7.98
N SER A 117 1.77 -8.52 -6.66
CA SER A 117 1.08 -7.48 -5.91
C SER A 117 2.11 -6.57 -5.22
N PRO A 118 1.97 -5.23 -5.31
CA PRO A 118 2.79 -4.33 -4.53
C PRO A 118 2.58 -4.58 -3.03
N LYS A 119 3.68 -4.58 -2.29
CA LYS A 119 3.76 -4.72 -0.85
C LYS A 119 4.48 -3.51 -0.28
N VAL A 120 3.98 -2.98 0.82
CA VAL A 120 4.66 -1.96 1.61
C VAL A 120 4.79 -2.44 3.04
N VAL A 121 5.98 -2.31 3.62
CA VAL A 121 6.25 -2.61 5.02
C VAL A 121 6.65 -1.32 5.69
N VAL A 122 5.92 -0.94 6.73
CA VAL A 122 6.21 0.20 7.58
C VAL A 122 6.72 -0.33 8.91
N THR A 123 7.92 0.07 9.27
CA THR A 123 8.54 -0.26 10.56
C THR A 123 8.69 1.02 11.34
N VAL A 124 8.12 1.07 12.54
CA VAL A 124 8.29 2.18 13.47
C VAL A 124 9.07 1.67 14.67
N THR A 125 10.21 2.29 14.97
CA THR A 125 11.09 1.93 16.10
C THR A 125 11.04 2.96 17.23
N PHE A 126 11.13 2.47 18.46
CA PHE A 126 11.05 3.22 19.72
C PHE A 126 12.36 3.09 20.52
N PRO A 127 12.69 4.09 21.38
CA PRO A 127 11.94 5.34 21.65
C PRO A 127 12.21 6.47 20.65
N GLU A 128 13.11 6.27 19.69
CA GLU A 128 13.56 7.32 18.76
C GLU A 128 12.44 7.83 17.82
N GLY A 129 11.34 7.07 17.67
CA GLY A 129 10.24 7.43 16.78
C GLY A 129 10.63 7.41 15.30
N LYS A 130 11.63 6.60 14.95
CA LYS A 130 12.09 6.47 13.56
C LYS A 130 11.07 5.61 12.79
N MET A 131 10.67 6.11 11.62
CA MET A 131 9.79 5.40 10.70
C MET A 131 10.59 5.03 9.45
N GLU A 132 10.65 3.75 9.15
CA GLU A 132 11.17 3.21 7.90
C GLU A 132 10.04 2.66 7.03
N LEU A 133 10.09 2.93 5.73
CA LEU A 133 9.14 2.42 4.75
C LEU A 133 9.92 1.64 3.68
N ARG A 134 9.53 0.38 3.46
CA ARG A 134 10.14 -0.52 2.48
C ARG A 134 9.08 -0.98 1.50
N GLU A 135 9.28 -0.70 0.23
CA GLU A 135 8.44 -1.20 -0.86
C GLU A 135 9.03 -2.48 -1.46
N SER A 136 8.18 -3.44 -1.81
CA SER A 136 8.57 -4.68 -2.48
C SER A 136 7.42 -5.18 -3.35
N ASP A 137 7.71 -5.97 -4.37
CA ASP A 137 6.67 -6.68 -5.14
C ASP A 137 6.63 -8.15 -4.73
N LEU A 138 5.48 -8.63 -4.25
CA LEU A 138 5.29 -10.03 -3.90
C LEU A 138 4.67 -10.79 -5.05
N VAL A 139 5.31 -11.89 -5.45
CA VAL A 139 4.71 -12.89 -6.35
C VAL A 139 3.58 -13.58 -5.59
N THR A 140 2.32 -13.38 -6.00
CA THR A 140 1.24 -14.24 -5.52
C THR A 140 1.23 -15.47 -6.42
N LYS A 141 1.60 -16.62 -5.85
CA LYS A 141 1.59 -17.91 -6.55
C LYS A 141 0.17 -18.35 -6.88
#